data_AF-A0A8H7TNV7-F1
#
_entry.id   AF-A0A8H7TNV7-F1
#
_cell.length_a   1.000
_cell.length_b   1.000
_cell.length_c   1.000
_cell.angle_alpha   90.00
_cell.angle_beta   90.00
_cell.angle_gamma   90.00
#
_symmetry.space_group_name_H-M   'P 1'
#
loop_
_entity.id
_entity.type
_entity.pdbx_description
1 polymer ?
#
loop_
_entity_poly.entity_id
_entity_poly.type
_entity_poly.pdbx_seq_one_letter_code
_entity_poly.pdbx_strand_id
1 'polypeptide(L)'
;MFCTRCLRSPVLRRQIPAVRQFSVSTPFRSVEQPPLSTPTTAPGEQPKAAAIPKSSCPEGTVLTGLNFLKSGQDPVALKDEEYPAWLWDCLDVMKKSSDGAADDAGDEFSKSKKQRKLAAKRKLALEAELLAQGNLEALAPKIPLPQQSINLPGEENSSVQQNIEAAEKRNELRKAMRKERKAKIKESNYLKSM
;
A
#
# COMPACT_ATOMS: atom_id res chain seq x y z
N MET A 1 -42.50 -41.80 -19.06
CA MET A 1 -43.78 -41.67 -19.79
C MET A 1 -44.02 -40.18 -20.00
N PHE A 2 -43.83 -39.69 -21.22
CA PHE A 2 -43.99 -38.29 -21.61
C PHE A 2 -45.46 -37.92 -21.74
N CYS A 3 -45.79 -36.67 -21.41
CA CYS A 3 -46.73 -35.76 -22.09
C CYS A 3 -47.03 -34.57 -21.15
N THR A 4 -47.22 -33.32 -21.54
CA THR A 4 -47.18 -32.58 -22.81
C THR A 4 -47.39 -31.13 -22.41
N ARG A 5 -46.57 -30.22 -22.94
CA ARG A 5 -47.01 -28.99 -23.64
C ARG A 5 -48.27 -28.29 -23.05
N CYS A 6 -48.07 -27.07 -22.52
CA CYS A 6 -48.77 -25.84 -22.95
C CYS A 6 -48.87 -24.78 -21.84
N LEU A 7 -47.78 -24.10 -21.49
CA LEU A 7 -47.84 -22.72 -20.99
C LEU A 7 -46.65 -21.91 -21.52
N ARG A 8 -46.70 -21.61 -22.83
CA ARG A 8 -45.98 -20.47 -23.41
C ARG A 8 -46.76 -19.21 -23.04
N SER A 9 -46.23 -18.42 -22.11
CA SER A 9 -46.68 -17.04 -21.87
C SER A 9 -45.54 -16.11 -22.28
N PRO A 10 -45.67 -15.30 -23.36
CA PRO A 10 -44.74 -14.23 -23.62
C PRO A 10 -45.05 -13.08 -22.65
N VAL A 11 -44.15 -12.82 -21.70
CA VAL A 11 -44.22 -11.60 -20.89
C VAL A 11 -43.95 -10.42 -21.82
N LEU A 12 -44.99 -9.63 -22.08
CA LEU A 12 -44.93 -8.37 -22.80
C LEU A 12 -43.93 -7.43 -22.14
N ARG A 13 -42.89 -7.09 -22.89
CA ARG A 13 -41.88 -6.09 -22.58
C ARG A 13 -42.53 -4.71 -22.62
N ARG A 14 -43.09 -4.24 -21.50
CA ARG A 14 -43.50 -2.84 -21.36
C ARG A 14 -42.24 -1.97 -21.25
N GLN A 15 -41.91 -1.30 -22.34
CA GLN A 15 -41.00 -0.16 -22.34
C GLN A 15 -41.66 0.99 -21.58
N ILE A 16 -41.00 1.50 -20.55
CA ILE A 16 -41.39 2.76 -19.89
C ILE A 16 -40.48 3.86 -20.48
N PRO A 17 -41.03 4.92 -21.09
CA PRO A 17 -40.25 6.07 -21.49
C PRO A 17 -40.03 6.96 -20.27
N ALA A 18 -38.80 7.03 -19.76
CA ALA A 18 -38.40 8.05 -18.82
C ALA A 18 -37.40 9.00 -19.51
N VAL A 19 -37.93 9.94 -20.26
CA VAL A 19 -37.23 11.17 -20.61
C VAL A 19 -37.10 11.97 -19.32
N ARG A 20 -35.89 12.05 -18.75
CA ARG A 20 -35.53 13.09 -17.80
C ARG A 20 -34.48 13.97 -18.46
N GLN A 21 -34.95 15.09 -19.01
CA GLN A 21 -34.09 16.21 -19.36
C GLN A 21 -33.62 16.85 -18.05
N PHE A 22 -32.32 16.76 -17.77
CA PHE A 22 -31.69 17.61 -16.77
C PHE A 22 -31.07 18.79 -17.51
N SER A 23 -31.81 19.90 -17.56
CA SER A 23 -31.28 21.21 -17.93
C SER A 23 -30.79 21.88 -16.64
N VAL A 24 -29.48 22.03 -16.48
CA VAL A 24 -28.89 22.90 -15.46
C VAL A 24 -28.19 24.04 -16.20
N SER A 25 -28.92 25.11 -16.46
CA SER A 25 -28.33 26.41 -16.80
C SER A 25 -28.46 27.28 -15.56
N THR A 26 -27.38 27.40 -14.79
CA THR A 26 -27.26 28.45 -13.76
C THR A 26 -26.85 29.75 -14.47
N PRO A 27 -27.55 30.88 -14.24
CA PRO A 27 -27.07 32.16 -14.75
C PRO A 27 -25.82 32.58 -13.98
N PHE A 28 -24.73 32.78 -14.71
CA PHE A 28 -23.51 33.43 -14.20
C PHE A 28 -23.88 34.82 -13.69
N ARG A 29 -23.88 35.00 -12.36
CA ARG A 29 -23.93 36.31 -11.73
C ARG A 29 -22.52 36.89 -11.86
N SER A 30 -22.34 37.81 -12.80
CA SER A 30 -21.11 38.62 -12.89
C SER A 30 -20.96 39.40 -11.58
N VAL A 31 -19.97 39.03 -10.78
CA VAL A 31 -19.51 39.81 -9.63
C VAL A 31 -18.37 40.70 -10.13
N GLU A 32 -18.58 42.01 -10.00
CA GLU A 32 -17.59 43.05 -10.22
C GLU A 32 -16.27 42.74 -9.51
N GLN A 33 -15.18 42.97 -10.23
CA GLN A 33 -13.80 42.88 -9.76
C GLN A 33 -13.51 43.96 -8.71
N PRO A 34 -13.06 43.62 -7.49
CA PRO A 34 -12.31 44.55 -6.65
C PRO A 34 -10.83 44.58 -7.07
N PRO A 35 -10.15 45.72 -6.87
CA PRO A 35 -8.90 46.08 -7.56
C PRO A 35 -7.72 45.17 -7.21
N LEU A 36 -6.92 44.86 -8.23
CA LEU A 36 -5.60 44.25 -8.10
C LEU A 36 -4.70 45.12 -7.22
N SER A 37 -4.47 44.69 -5.98
CA SER A 37 -3.34 45.12 -5.18
C SER A 37 -2.12 44.33 -5.61
N THR A 38 -1.20 44.99 -6.29
CA THR A 38 0.15 44.50 -6.59
C THR A 38 0.99 44.46 -5.30
N PRO A 39 1.47 43.30 -4.83
CA PRO A 39 2.77 43.23 -4.18
C PRO A 39 3.83 43.09 -5.27
N THR A 40 4.68 44.10 -5.40
CA THR A 40 6.01 43.96 -6.00
C THR A 40 6.77 42.88 -5.23
N THR A 41 6.77 41.66 -5.77
CA THR A 41 7.67 40.59 -5.35
C THR A 41 8.37 40.06 -6.59
N ALA A 42 9.69 40.12 -6.57
CA ALA A 42 10.58 39.64 -7.63
C ALA A 42 10.27 38.16 -7.99
N PRO A 43 10.40 37.76 -9.27
CA PRO A 43 10.14 36.38 -9.67
C PRO A 43 11.32 35.50 -9.27
N GLY A 44 11.15 34.63 -8.27
CA GLY A 44 12.21 33.71 -7.90
C GLY A 44 12.05 32.84 -6.65
N GLU A 45 11.02 33.01 -5.82
CA GLU A 45 10.86 32.17 -4.62
C GLU A 45 9.79 31.10 -4.85
N GLN A 46 10.23 29.86 -5.08
CA GLN A 46 9.36 28.69 -5.02
C GLN A 46 8.78 28.56 -3.60
N PRO A 47 7.47 28.30 -3.42
CA PRO A 47 6.96 27.96 -2.10
C PRO A 47 7.62 26.64 -1.66
N LYS A 48 8.53 26.72 -0.68
CA LYS A 48 9.05 25.55 0.03
C LYS A 48 7.85 24.74 0.50
N ALA A 49 7.67 23.55 -0.05
CA ALA A 49 6.74 22.57 0.48
C ALA A 49 7.04 22.42 1.97
N ALA A 50 6.12 22.87 2.83
CA ALA A 50 6.25 22.69 4.26
C ALA A 50 6.38 21.18 4.50
N ALA A 51 7.54 20.76 4.98
CA ALA A 51 7.80 19.36 5.28
C ALA A 51 6.71 18.87 6.23
N ILE A 52 6.03 17.78 5.87
CA ILE A 52 5.13 17.10 6.78
C ILE A 52 5.97 16.74 8.02
N PRO A 53 5.58 17.16 9.23
CA PRO A 53 6.35 16.84 10.43
C PRO A 53 6.45 15.31 10.56
N LYS A 54 7.66 14.81 10.85
CA LYS A 54 7.93 13.36 10.93
C LYS A 54 7.20 12.72 12.11
N SER A 55 7.10 13.45 13.21
CA SER A 55 6.37 13.06 14.41
C SER A 55 5.01 13.75 14.53
N SER A 56 4.07 13.09 15.21
CA SER A 56 2.81 13.69 15.62
C SER A 56 2.91 14.45 16.95
N CYS A 57 3.95 14.19 17.74
CA CYS A 57 4.18 14.79 19.06
C CYS A 57 5.30 15.83 18.94
N PRO A 58 5.02 17.14 19.06
CA PRO A 58 6.06 18.15 19.00
C PRO A 58 6.99 18.08 20.23
N GLU A 59 8.15 18.71 20.11
CA GLU A 59 9.10 18.86 21.22
C GLU A 59 8.43 19.46 22.46
N GLY A 60 8.81 18.99 23.65
CA GLY A 60 8.25 19.47 24.92
C GLY A 60 6.90 18.84 25.30
N THR A 61 6.34 17.93 24.50
CA THR A 61 5.10 17.23 24.86
C THR A 61 5.34 16.28 26.03
N VAL A 62 4.60 16.46 27.13
CA VAL A 62 4.65 15.55 28.28
C VAL A 62 3.89 14.26 27.95
N LEU A 63 4.59 13.12 27.97
CA LEU A 63 3.99 11.83 27.68
C LEU A 63 3.34 11.26 28.94
N THR A 64 2.05 11.53 29.09
CA THR A 64 1.28 11.20 30.31
C THR A 64 1.19 9.70 30.56
N GLY A 65 1.42 9.27 31.80
CA GLY A 65 1.16 7.90 32.25
C GLY A 65 2.24 6.89 31.89
N LEU A 66 3.45 7.34 31.53
CA LEU A 66 4.60 6.48 31.33
C LEU A 66 5.40 6.27 32.63
N ASN A 67 5.43 7.27 33.52
CA ASN A 67 6.12 7.13 34.78
C ASN A 67 5.29 6.34 35.81
N PHE A 68 5.85 5.24 36.31
CA PHE A 68 5.28 4.43 37.38
C PHE A 68 5.92 4.69 38.76
N LEU A 69 6.94 5.55 38.84
CA LEU A 69 7.64 5.90 40.08
C LEU A 69 6.92 7.03 40.82
N LYS A 70 6.77 6.89 42.13
CA LYS A 70 6.07 7.87 42.99
C LYS A 70 6.72 9.27 43.03
N SER A 71 8.04 9.34 42.87
CA SER A 71 8.82 10.59 42.86
C SER A 71 9.33 10.97 41.47
N GLY A 72 8.87 10.27 40.42
CA GLY A 72 9.26 10.58 39.05
C GLY A 72 8.33 11.61 38.41
N GLN A 73 8.83 12.30 37.40
CA GLN A 73 8.01 13.08 36.47
C GLN A 73 7.80 12.27 35.19
N ASP A 74 6.70 12.54 34.48
CA ASP A 74 6.47 11.94 33.17
C ASP A 74 7.54 12.42 32.17
N PRO A 75 8.06 11.54 31.30
CA PRO A 75 9.07 11.90 30.34
C PRO A 75 8.53 12.91 29.32
N VAL A 76 9.36 13.88 28.98
CA VAL A 76 9.06 14.92 28.00
C VAL A 76 9.65 14.52 26.65
N ALA A 77 8.88 14.68 25.57
CA ALA A 77 9.33 14.42 24.22
C ALA A 77 10.48 15.37 23.82
N LEU A 78 11.57 14.80 23.32
CA LEU A 78 12.72 15.52 22.78
C LEU A 78 12.46 15.92 21.32
N LYS A 79 13.45 16.56 20.67
CA LYS A 79 13.41 16.85 19.25
C LYS A 79 13.48 15.58 18.41
N ASP A 80 12.81 15.57 17.25
CA ASP A 80 12.80 14.46 16.29
C ASP A 80 14.21 14.02 15.86
N GLU A 81 15.18 14.94 15.84
CA GLU A 81 16.57 14.70 15.44
C GLU A 81 17.42 14.02 16.53
N GLU A 82 17.03 14.19 17.80
CA GLU A 82 17.71 13.55 18.93
C GLU A 82 17.30 12.09 19.07
N TYR A 83 16.18 11.70 18.45
CA TYR A 83 15.75 10.32 18.40
C TYR A 83 16.56 9.52 17.36
N PRO A 84 16.93 8.27 17.68
CA PRO A 84 17.61 7.41 16.72
C PRO A 84 16.80 7.18 15.45
N ALA A 85 17.48 7.09 14.30
CA ALA A 85 16.83 6.93 13.00
C ALA A 85 15.93 5.67 12.91
N TRP A 86 16.31 4.58 13.57
CA TRP A 86 15.56 3.31 13.54
C TRP A 86 14.15 3.43 14.15
N LEU A 87 13.87 4.46 14.96
CA LEU A 87 12.53 4.68 15.54
C LEU A 87 11.48 4.87 14.44
N TRP A 88 11.86 5.58 13.39
CA TRP A 88 10.98 5.93 12.28
C TRP A 88 10.69 4.73 11.36
N ASP A 89 11.60 3.77 11.31
CA ASP A 89 11.45 2.52 10.53
C ASP A 89 10.65 1.44 11.29
N CYS A 90 10.38 1.62 12.59
CA CYS A 90 9.69 0.62 13.40
C CYS A 90 8.29 0.27 12.87
N LEU A 91 7.60 1.21 12.23
CA LEU A 91 6.25 1.01 11.69
C LEU A 91 6.25 0.25 10.34
N ASP A 92 7.40 0.04 9.71
CA ASP A 92 7.48 -0.69 8.44
C ASP A 92 7.11 -2.17 8.58
N VAL A 93 7.19 -2.73 9.80
CA VAL A 93 6.69 -4.08 10.09
C VAL A 93 5.18 -4.17 9.88
N MET A 94 4.43 -3.09 10.14
CA MET A 94 2.99 -3.04 9.92
C MET A 94 2.68 -2.97 8.43
N LYS A 95 3.40 -2.12 7.68
CA LYS A 95 3.30 -2.04 6.21
C LYS A 95 3.60 -3.38 5.53
N LYS A 96 4.54 -4.17 6.09
CA LYS A 96 4.85 -5.50 5.57
C LYS A 96 3.73 -6.52 5.79
N SER A 97 2.91 -6.33 6.83
CA SER A 97 1.72 -7.14 7.09
C SER A 97 0.49 -6.69 6.29
N SER A 98 0.43 -5.41 5.92
CA SER A 98 -0.65 -4.78 5.16
C SER A 98 -0.35 -4.62 3.66
N ASP A 99 0.58 -5.42 3.11
CA ASP A 99 0.84 -5.47 1.68
C ASP A 99 1.41 -4.16 1.08
N GLY A 100 2.63 -3.80 1.50
CA GLY A 100 3.39 -2.65 0.99
C GLY A 100 3.85 -2.71 -0.48
N ALA A 101 3.07 -3.33 -1.38
CA ALA A 101 3.13 -3.12 -2.82
C ALA A 101 1.73 -2.97 -3.45
N ALA A 102 0.68 -2.79 -2.64
CA ALA A 102 -0.71 -2.83 -3.09
C ALA A 102 -1.63 -1.75 -2.47
N ASP A 103 -1.07 -0.69 -1.87
CA ASP A 103 -1.89 0.43 -1.38
C ASP A 103 -2.36 1.39 -2.50
N ASP A 104 -1.97 1.16 -3.75
CA ASP A 104 -2.59 1.84 -4.90
C ASP A 104 -3.55 0.91 -5.67
N ALA A 105 -4.82 1.09 -5.36
CA ALA A 105 -5.95 0.86 -6.26
C ALA A 105 -6.37 -0.61 -6.53
N GLY A 106 -7.12 -1.15 -5.56
CA GLY A 106 -8.10 -2.22 -5.75
C GLY A 106 -7.58 -3.60 -5.36
N ASP A 107 -7.89 -4.01 -4.15
CA ASP A 107 -7.65 -5.38 -3.68
C ASP A 107 -8.48 -6.38 -4.49
N GLU A 108 -7.83 -7.41 -5.04
CA GLU A 108 -8.47 -8.54 -5.71
C GLU A 108 -9.38 -9.35 -4.79
N PHE A 109 -9.13 -9.26 -3.48
CA PHE A 109 -9.90 -9.87 -2.43
C PHE A 109 -10.90 -8.90 -1.78
N SER A 110 -11.08 -7.71 -2.37
CA SER A 110 -12.13 -6.79 -1.91
C SER A 110 -13.51 -7.43 -2.01
N LYS A 111 -14.33 -7.17 -0.99
CA LYS A 111 -15.74 -7.57 -0.95
C LYS A 111 -16.54 -6.98 -2.13
N SER A 112 -16.11 -5.87 -2.73
CA SER A 112 -16.80 -5.23 -3.85
C SER A 112 -16.44 -5.83 -5.22
N LYS A 113 -17.44 -6.30 -5.97
CA LYS A 113 -17.29 -6.83 -7.35
C LYS A 113 -16.67 -5.81 -8.31
N LYS A 114 -16.98 -4.52 -8.16
CA LYS A 114 -16.44 -3.45 -9.03
C LYS A 114 -14.93 -3.29 -8.82
N GLN A 115 -14.48 -3.33 -7.57
CA GLN A 115 -13.06 -3.17 -7.23
C GLN A 115 -12.25 -4.35 -7.76
N ARG A 116 -12.74 -5.59 -7.60
CA ARG A 116 -12.10 -6.79 -8.18
C ARG A 116 -11.95 -6.72 -9.70
N LYS A 117 -12.98 -6.25 -10.41
CA LYS A 117 -12.92 -6.08 -11.88
C LYS A 117 -11.90 -5.01 -12.29
N LEU A 118 -11.79 -3.91 -11.55
CA LEU A 118 -10.81 -2.87 -11.83
C LEU A 118 -9.39 -3.37 -11.56
N ALA A 119 -9.17 -4.09 -10.46
CA ALA A 119 -7.90 -4.73 -10.12
C ALA A 119 -7.47 -5.71 -11.23
N ALA A 120 -8.37 -6.62 -11.64
CA ALA A 120 -8.09 -7.57 -12.72
C ALA A 120 -7.76 -6.86 -14.03
N LYS A 121 -8.51 -5.80 -14.39
CA LYS A 121 -8.20 -5.00 -15.59
C LYS A 121 -6.83 -4.33 -15.52
N ARG A 122 -6.43 -3.82 -14.35
CA ARG A 122 -5.11 -3.19 -14.15
C ARG A 122 -3.98 -4.21 -14.27
N LYS A 123 -4.14 -5.40 -13.69
CA LYS A 123 -3.13 -6.47 -13.82
C LYS A 123 -2.94 -6.90 -15.26
N LEU A 124 -4.04 -7.12 -15.99
CA LEU A 124 -4.00 -7.45 -17.41
C LEU A 124 -3.34 -6.34 -18.24
N ALA A 125 -3.59 -5.06 -17.90
CA ALA A 125 -2.94 -3.93 -18.56
C ALA A 125 -1.43 -3.90 -18.31
N LEU A 126 -0.99 -4.06 -17.05
CA LEU A 126 0.43 -4.11 -16.69
C LEU A 126 1.14 -5.30 -17.35
N GLU A 127 0.49 -6.47 -17.38
CA GLU A 127 1.02 -7.65 -18.07
C GLU A 127 1.14 -7.41 -19.59
N ALA A 128 0.12 -6.81 -20.21
CA ALA A 128 0.16 -6.46 -21.63
C ALA A 128 1.24 -5.43 -21.95
N GLU A 129 1.47 -4.45 -21.07
CA GLU A 129 2.56 -3.46 -21.20
C GLU A 129 3.93 -4.12 -21.09
N LEU A 130 4.14 -5.00 -20.10
CA LEU A 130 5.41 -5.73 -19.94
C LEU A 130 5.69 -6.63 -21.14
N LEU A 131 4.65 -7.30 -21.67
CA LEU A 131 4.75 -8.11 -22.89
C LEU A 131 5.06 -7.24 -24.12
N ALA A 132 4.41 -6.08 -24.26
CA ALA A 132 4.65 -5.16 -25.37
C ALA A 132 6.06 -4.55 -25.33
N GLN A 133 6.60 -4.29 -24.14
CA GLN A 133 7.99 -3.87 -23.94
C GLN A 133 9.00 -4.99 -24.21
N GLY A 134 8.55 -6.23 -24.43
CA GLY A 134 9.42 -7.39 -24.65
C GLY A 134 10.16 -7.84 -23.38
N ASN A 135 9.77 -7.37 -22.20
CA ASN A 135 10.42 -7.71 -20.93
C ASN A 135 9.87 -9.04 -20.37
N LEU A 136 10.23 -10.14 -21.03
CA LEU A 136 9.81 -11.49 -20.63
C LEU A 136 10.36 -11.91 -19.27
N GLU A 137 11.54 -11.40 -18.88
CA GLU A 137 12.18 -11.67 -17.59
C GLU A 137 11.36 -11.13 -16.41
N ALA A 138 10.74 -9.96 -16.57
CA ALA A 138 9.88 -9.38 -15.53
C ALA A 138 8.57 -10.16 -15.32
N LEU A 139 8.12 -10.92 -16.33
CA LEU A 139 6.92 -11.75 -16.24
C LEU A 139 7.20 -13.14 -15.64
N ALA A 140 8.48 -13.54 -15.55
CA ALA A 140 8.86 -14.82 -14.97
C ALA A 140 8.43 -14.91 -13.49
N PRO A 141 7.99 -16.10 -13.01
CA PRO A 141 7.57 -16.26 -11.63
C PRO A 141 8.73 -15.97 -10.68
N LYS A 142 8.55 -15.03 -9.75
CA LYS A 142 9.56 -14.71 -8.74
C LYS A 142 9.74 -15.87 -7.77
N ILE A 143 10.82 -16.62 -7.94
CA ILE A 143 11.17 -17.73 -7.05
C ILE A 143 11.48 -17.17 -5.65
N PRO A 144 10.81 -17.62 -4.59
CA PRO A 144 11.12 -17.23 -3.21
C PRO A 144 12.57 -17.56 -2.83
N LEU A 145 13.22 -16.69 -2.05
CA LEU A 145 14.60 -16.88 -1.54
C LEU A 145 14.93 -18.31 -1.05
N PRO A 146 14.10 -18.97 -0.21
CA PRO A 146 14.44 -20.31 0.30
C PRO A 146 14.39 -21.43 -0.74
N GLN A 147 13.79 -21.17 -1.92
CA GLN A 147 13.68 -22.14 -3.02
C GLN A 147 14.78 -21.93 -4.07
N GLN A 148 15.57 -20.86 -3.96
CA GLN A 148 16.67 -20.58 -4.87
C GLN A 148 17.89 -21.43 -4.50
N SER A 149 18.64 -21.86 -5.53
CA SER A 149 19.92 -22.57 -5.39
C SER A 149 21.14 -21.69 -5.71
N ILE A 150 20.92 -20.39 -5.86
CA ILE A 150 21.98 -19.41 -6.14
C ILE A 150 22.86 -19.26 -4.89
N ASN A 151 24.17 -19.18 -5.09
CA ASN A 151 25.11 -18.97 -3.99
C ASN A 151 24.86 -17.64 -3.28
N LEU A 152 24.85 -17.66 -1.95
CA LEU A 152 24.84 -16.43 -1.16
C LEU A 152 26.17 -15.70 -1.34
N PRO A 153 26.17 -14.36 -1.31
CA PRO A 153 27.41 -13.59 -1.40
C PRO A 153 28.32 -13.91 -0.20
N GLY A 154 29.62 -14.09 -0.48
CA GLY A 154 30.65 -14.36 0.53
C GLY A 154 31.91 -14.93 -0.12
N GLU A 155 32.97 -14.12 -0.16
CA GLU A 155 34.29 -14.53 -0.68
C GLU A 155 35.32 -14.57 0.47
N GLU A 156 36.29 -15.47 0.36
CA GLU A 156 37.39 -15.58 1.33
C GLU A 156 38.30 -14.34 1.25
N ASN A 157 38.70 -13.79 2.40
CA ASN A 157 39.52 -12.57 2.51
C ASN A 157 38.89 -11.29 1.89
N SER A 158 37.57 -11.25 1.81
CA SER A 158 36.81 -10.10 1.30
C SER A 158 36.78 -8.91 2.27
N SER A 159 36.36 -7.75 1.75
CA SER A 159 36.23 -6.51 2.53
C SER A 159 35.23 -6.67 3.69
N VAL A 160 35.38 -5.85 4.74
CA VAL A 160 34.45 -5.83 5.89
C VAL A 160 33.00 -5.57 5.43
N GLN A 161 32.81 -4.70 4.43
CA GLN A 161 31.50 -4.39 3.88
C GLN A 161 30.83 -5.62 3.26
N GLN A 162 31.55 -6.34 2.39
CA GLN A 162 31.04 -7.58 1.78
C GLN A 162 30.72 -8.65 2.82
N ASN A 163 31.47 -8.72 3.92
CA ASN A 163 31.16 -9.62 5.03
C ASN A 163 29.87 -9.24 5.77
N ILE A 164 29.60 -7.94 5.95
CA ILE A 164 28.34 -7.45 6.54
C ILE A 164 27.17 -7.78 5.60
N GLU A 165 27.30 -7.51 4.31
CA GLU A 165 26.27 -7.82 3.30
C GLU A 165 25.99 -9.33 3.24
N ALA A 166 27.03 -10.16 3.27
CA ALA A 166 26.90 -11.62 3.34
C ALA A 166 26.11 -12.06 4.60
N ALA A 167 26.38 -11.44 5.76
CA ALA A 167 25.64 -11.71 6.98
C ALA A 167 24.17 -11.29 6.87
N GLU A 168 23.89 -10.14 6.25
CA GLU A 168 22.52 -9.66 5.99
C GLU A 168 21.74 -10.62 5.08
N LYS A 169 22.33 -11.09 3.97
CA LYS A 169 21.68 -12.06 3.07
C LYS A 169 21.40 -13.40 3.74
N ARG A 170 22.31 -13.89 4.59
CA ARG A 170 22.05 -15.08 5.43
C ARG A 170 20.89 -14.84 6.40
N ASN A 171 20.81 -13.66 7.01
CA ASN A 171 19.71 -13.29 7.89
C ASN A 171 18.37 -13.17 7.15
N GLU A 172 18.36 -12.62 5.93
CA GLU A 172 17.19 -12.58 5.04
C GLU A 172 16.68 -13.99 4.74
N LEU A 173 17.56 -14.92 4.36
CA LEU A 173 17.21 -16.32 4.12
C LEU A 173 16.62 -16.98 5.38
N ARG A 174 17.25 -16.77 6.55
CA ARG A 174 16.74 -17.31 7.82
C ARG A 174 15.34 -16.79 8.16
N LYS A 175 15.07 -15.50 7.91
CA LYS A 175 13.74 -14.89 8.09
C LYS A 175 12.71 -15.48 7.12
N ALA A 176 13.08 -15.68 5.85
CA ALA A 176 12.22 -16.30 4.85
C ALA A 176 11.86 -17.76 5.22
N MET A 177 12.86 -18.58 5.58
CA MET A 177 12.66 -19.94 6.09
C MET A 177 11.79 -19.99 7.34
N ARG A 178 11.89 -18.99 8.23
CA ARG A 178 11.01 -18.89 9.41
C ARG A 178 9.56 -18.62 9.02
N LYS A 179 9.33 -17.80 7.99
CA LYS A 179 7.98 -17.50 7.48
C LYS A 179 7.31 -18.76 6.91
N GLU A 180 8.01 -19.51 6.07
CA GLU A 180 7.50 -20.78 5.52
C GLU A 180 7.23 -21.82 6.61
N ARG A 181 8.15 -21.99 7.58
CA ARG A 181 7.93 -22.89 8.71
C ARG A 181 6.70 -22.49 9.55
N LYS A 182 6.49 -21.19 9.79
CA LYS A 182 5.29 -20.72 10.49
C LYS A 182 4.01 -21.04 9.71
N ALA A 183 4.01 -20.87 8.39
CA ALA A 183 2.87 -21.22 7.54
C ALA A 183 2.58 -22.72 7.58
N LYS A 184 3.62 -23.56 7.41
CA LYS A 184 3.52 -25.02 7.47
C LYS A 184 2.98 -25.52 8.82
N ILE A 185 3.44 -24.94 9.94
CA ILE A 185 2.92 -25.27 11.28
C ILE A 185 1.44 -24.90 11.41
N LYS A 186 1.04 -23.73 10.90
CA LYS A 186 -0.37 -23.32 10.94
C LYS A 186 -1.25 -24.24 10.11
N GLU A 187 -0.82 -24.57 8.91
CA GLU A 187 -1.51 -25.50 8.02
C GLU A 187 -1.62 -26.90 8.66
N SER A 188 -0.51 -27.45 9.18
CA SER A 188 -0.53 -28.77 9.82
C SER A 188 -1.43 -28.79 11.05
N ASN A 189 -1.41 -27.73 11.86
CA ASN A 189 -2.27 -27.63 13.04
C ASN A 189 -3.74 -27.53 12.63
N TYR A 190 -4.05 -26.74 11.61
CA TYR A 190 -5.40 -26.59 11.08
C TYR A 190 -5.94 -27.92 10.57
N LEU A 191 -5.18 -28.61 9.71
CA LEU A 191 -5.55 -29.91 9.15
C LEU A 191 -5.62 -31.02 10.20
N LYS A 192 -4.85 -30.92 11.30
CA LYS A 192 -4.90 -31.88 12.41
C LYS A 192 -6.11 -31.66 13.33
N SER A 193 -6.62 -30.43 13.40
CA SER A 193 -7.80 -30.07 14.21
C SER A 193 -9.13 -30.14 13.45
N MET A 194 -9.08 -30.29 12.13
CA MET A 194 -10.21 -30.60 11.25
C MET A 194 -10.57 -32.08 11.33
#